data_AF-A0A453RMZ0-F1
#
_entry.id   AF-A0A453RMZ0-F1
#
_cell.length_a   1.000
_cell.length_b   1.000
_cell.length_c   1.000
_cell.angle_alpha   90.00
_cell.angle_beta   90.00
_cell.angle_gamma   90.00
#
_symmetry.space_group_name_H-M   'P 1'
#
loop_
_entity.id
_entity.type
_entity.pdbx_description
1 polymer ?
#
loop_
_entity_poly.entity_id
_entity_poly.type
_entity_poly.pdbx_seq_one_letter_code
_entity_poly.pdbx_strand_id
1 'polypeptide(L)'
;FKMLLKYRPEDKVAKKERLLKRAQAEAEGKTVEAKKPIVVKYGLNHVTYLIEQSKAQLVVIAHDVDPIELVVWLPALCRKMEVPYCIVKGKSRLGSIVHKKTASVLCLTTVKNEDKLEFSKILEAIKG
;
A
#
# COMPACT_ATOMS: atom_id res chain seq x y z
N PHE A 1 -9.19 -5.42 -6.10
CA PHE A 1 -9.28 -3.97 -5.83
C PHE A 1 -10.07 -3.59 -4.57
N LYS A 2 -11.24 -4.20 -4.27
CA LYS A 2 -12.06 -3.86 -3.08
C LYS A 2 -11.26 -3.82 -1.78
N MET A 3 -10.36 -4.79 -1.57
CA MET A 3 -9.49 -4.82 -0.39
C MET A 3 -8.56 -3.60 -0.29
N LEU A 4 -7.90 -3.20 -1.39
CA LEU A 4 -7.03 -2.02 -1.42
C LEU A 4 -7.77 -0.71 -1.10
N LEU A 5 -9.09 -0.65 -1.35
CA LEU A 5 -9.93 0.50 -1.00
C LEU A 5 -10.13 0.64 0.51
N LYS A 6 -10.11 -0.46 1.27
CA LYS A 6 -10.22 -0.44 2.74
C LYS A 6 -8.98 0.16 3.41
N TYR A 7 -7.82 0.08 2.75
CA TYR A 7 -6.52 0.48 3.26
C TYR A 7 -6.00 1.79 2.64
N ARG A 8 -6.88 2.62 2.06
CA ARG A 8 -6.45 3.87 1.42
C ARG A 8 -5.75 4.81 2.42
N PRO A 9 -4.68 5.48 1.99
CA PRO A 9 -4.07 6.53 2.79
C PRO A 9 -5.04 7.70 2.97
N GLU A 10 -4.94 8.40 4.11
CA GLU A 10 -5.83 9.52 4.43
C GLU A 10 -5.69 10.67 3.44
N ASP A 11 -6.83 11.31 3.14
CA ASP A 11 -6.87 12.56 2.40
C ASP A 11 -6.24 13.72 3.17
N LYS A 12 -5.80 14.76 2.45
CA LYS A 12 -5.21 15.97 3.05
C LYS A 12 -6.13 16.64 4.07
N VAL A 13 -7.44 16.62 3.81
CA VAL A 13 -8.47 17.19 4.69
C VAL A 13 -8.59 16.37 5.98
N ALA A 14 -8.77 15.05 5.84
CA ALA A 14 -8.81 14.13 6.98
C ALA A 14 -7.52 14.18 7.83
N LYS A 15 -6.36 14.31 7.18
CA LYS A 15 -5.08 14.51 7.86
C LYS A 15 -5.05 15.82 8.65
N LYS A 16 -5.56 16.93 8.10
CA LYS A 16 -5.64 18.22 8.79
C LYS A 16 -6.55 18.13 10.01
N GLU A 17 -7.72 17.52 9.88
CA GLU A 17 -8.64 17.30 10.99
C GLU A 17 -8.04 16.41 12.09
N ARG A 18 -7.36 15.33 11.71
CA ARG A 18 -6.67 14.46 12.68
C ARG A 18 -5.59 15.21 13.44
N LEU A 19 -4.79 16.02 12.74
CA LEU A 19 -3.75 16.84 13.37
C LEU A 19 -4.36 17.89 14.30
N LEU A 20 -5.48 18.52 13.91
CA LEU A 20 -6.20 19.47 14.75
C LEU A 20 -6.75 18.81 16.02
N LYS A 21 -7.44 17.67 15.88
CA LYS A 21 -7.96 16.89 17.01
C LYS A 21 -6.86 16.40 17.93
N ARG A 22 -5.72 16.00 17.38
CA ARG A 22 -4.54 15.61 18.15
C ARG A 22 -3.95 16.78 18.92
N ALA A 23 -3.81 17.95 18.29
CA ALA A 23 -3.33 19.16 18.94
C ALA A 23 -4.27 19.59 20.09
N GLN A 24 -5.59 19.47 19.90
CA GLN A 24 -6.58 19.71 20.96
C GLN A 24 -6.45 18.71 22.10
N ALA A 25 -6.32 17.41 21.81
CA ALA A 25 -6.17 16.37 22.83
C ALA A 25 -4.84 16.47 23.61
N GLU A 26 -3.76 16.88 22.95
CA GLU A 26 -2.47 17.18 23.58
C GLU A 26 -2.56 18.44 24.46
N ALA A 27 -3.30 19.48 24.03
CA ALA A 27 -3.57 20.67 24.85
C ALA A 27 -4.46 20.36 26.07
N GLU A 28 -5.34 19.37 25.98
CA GLU A 28 -6.16 18.85 27.09
C GLU A 28 -5.42 17.82 27.97
N GLY A 29 -4.13 17.54 27.71
CA GLY A 29 -3.29 16.68 28.56
C GLY A 29 -3.57 15.18 28.46
N LYS A 30 -4.35 14.72 27.48
CA LYS A 30 -4.59 13.27 27.25
C LYS A 30 -3.50 12.69 26.36
N THR A 31 -2.83 11.63 26.84
CA THR A 31 -1.87 10.86 26.06
C THR A 31 -2.59 10.06 24.98
N VAL A 32 -2.53 10.54 23.74
CA VAL A 32 -3.17 9.86 22.61
C VAL A 32 -2.29 8.70 22.16
N GLU A 33 -2.63 7.48 22.57
CA GLU A 33 -2.08 6.26 21.97
C GLU A 33 -2.53 6.15 20.51
N ALA A 34 -1.78 6.77 19.61
CA ALA A 34 -2.05 6.72 18.19
C ALA A 34 -1.66 5.33 17.64
N LYS A 35 -2.61 4.39 17.62
CA LYS A 35 -2.48 3.16 16.83
C LYS A 35 -2.14 3.54 15.38
N LYS A 36 -0.95 3.15 14.92
CA LYS A 36 -0.47 3.47 13.56
C LYS A 36 -1.47 2.91 12.55
N PRO A 37 -2.08 3.74 11.69
CA PRO A 37 -3.04 3.27 10.72
C PRO A 37 -2.36 2.34 9.71
N ILE A 38 -2.99 1.21 9.46
CA ILE A 38 -2.59 0.29 8.40
C ILE A 38 -3.01 0.93 7.08
N VAL A 39 -2.04 1.24 6.24
CA VAL A 39 -2.27 1.95 4.98
C VAL A 39 -1.50 1.26 3.85
N VAL A 40 -2.05 1.34 2.64
CA VAL A 40 -1.34 0.98 1.41
C VAL A 40 -0.09 1.85 1.28
N LYS A 41 1.05 1.20 1.09
CA LYS A 41 2.32 1.86 0.79
C LYS A 41 2.41 2.03 -0.72
N TYR A 42 2.93 3.17 -1.14
CA TYR A 42 3.02 3.54 -2.54
C TYR A 42 4.32 4.26 -2.84
N GLY A 43 4.67 4.28 -4.12
CA GLY A 43 5.90 4.89 -4.62
C GLY A 43 7.01 3.86 -4.81
N LEU A 44 7.72 3.98 -5.92
CA LEU A 44 8.70 2.99 -6.38
C LEU A 44 9.76 2.71 -5.30
N ASN A 45 10.52 3.74 -4.90
CA ASN A 45 11.63 3.61 -3.94
C ASN A 45 11.18 3.04 -2.59
N HIS A 46 10.01 3.45 -2.11
CA HIS A 46 9.51 2.99 -0.82
C HIS A 46 9.04 1.54 -0.89
N VAL A 47 8.39 1.14 -1.98
CA VAL A 47 7.98 -0.25 -2.18
C VAL A 47 9.21 -1.15 -2.32
N THR A 48 10.23 -0.74 -3.08
CA THR A 48 11.51 -1.46 -3.21
C THR A 48 12.13 -1.73 -1.85
N TYR A 49 12.27 -0.68 -1.03
CA TYR A 49 12.83 -0.81 0.30
C TYR A 49 12.05 -1.80 1.19
N LEU A 50 10.72 -1.82 1.08
CA LEU A 50 9.88 -2.74 1.83
C LEU A 50 9.98 -4.19 1.34
N ILE A 51 10.21 -4.40 0.04
CA ILE A 51 10.47 -5.71 -0.55
C ILE A 51 11.83 -6.22 -0.07
N GLU A 52 12.86 -5.37 -0.09
CA GLU A 52 14.21 -5.71 0.39
C GLU A 52 14.23 -6.04 1.89
N GLN A 53 13.36 -5.43 2.68
CA GLN A 53 13.19 -5.75 4.09
C GLN A 53 12.27 -6.95 4.36
N SER A 54 11.72 -7.58 3.32
CA SER A 54 10.72 -8.65 3.41
C SER A 54 9.51 -8.30 4.31
N LYS A 55 9.17 -7.00 4.38
CA LYS A 55 7.99 -6.49 5.11
C LYS A 55 6.77 -6.37 4.20
N ALA A 56 6.98 -6.46 2.89
CA ALA A 56 5.92 -6.48 1.90
C ALA A 56 5.21 -7.85 1.92
N GLN A 57 3.89 -7.83 2.11
CA GLN A 57 3.06 -9.04 2.03
C GLN A 57 2.49 -9.26 0.63
N LEU A 58 2.22 -8.19 -0.11
CA LEU A 58 1.74 -8.24 -1.49
C LEU A 58 2.19 -6.99 -2.24
N VAL A 59 2.71 -7.17 -3.45
CA VAL A 59 3.12 -6.10 -4.36
C VAL A 59 2.18 -6.07 -5.56
N VAL A 60 1.75 -4.88 -5.97
CA VAL A 60 0.88 -4.67 -7.13
C VAL A 60 1.60 -3.76 -8.10
N ILE A 61 1.81 -4.23 -9.33
CA ILE A 61 2.57 -3.56 -10.39
C ILE A 61 1.62 -3.18 -11.52
N ALA A 62 1.66 -1.93 -11.97
CA ALA A 62 0.90 -1.52 -13.17
C ALA A 62 1.62 -2.00 -14.44
N HIS A 63 0.87 -2.45 -15.44
CA HIS A 63 1.43 -2.86 -16.73
C HIS A 63 1.76 -1.68 -17.68
N ASP A 64 1.11 -0.53 -17.49
CA ASP A 64 1.09 0.64 -18.40
C ASP A 64 2.03 1.74 -17.92
N VAL A 65 3.10 1.34 -17.24
CA VAL A 65 4.15 2.24 -16.79
C VAL A 65 5.03 2.59 -17.99
N ASP A 66 5.26 3.88 -18.14
CA ASP A 66 6.09 4.46 -19.17
C ASP A 66 6.99 5.48 -18.46
N PRO A 67 8.32 5.27 -18.43
CA PRO A 67 9.11 4.18 -19.03
C PRO A 67 8.99 2.82 -18.31
N ILE A 68 9.03 1.70 -19.06
CA ILE A 68 8.86 0.33 -18.52
C ILE A 68 10.07 -0.14 -17.70
N GLU A 69 11.24 0.45 -17.95
CA GLU A 69 12.50 0.21 -17.25
C GLU A 69 12.37 0.43 -15.74
N LEU A 70 11.42 1.27 -15.32
CA LEU A 70 11.13 1.52 -13.91
C LEU A 70 10.61 0.28 -13.19
N VAL A 71 9.86 -0.59 -13.87
CA VAL A 71 9.16 -1.73 -13.25
C VAL A 71 9.62 -3.10 -13.75
N VAL A 72 10.43 -3.17 -14.80
CA VAL A 72 10.88 -4.43 -15.42
C VAL A 72 11.62 -5.35 -14.43
N TRP A 73 12.35 -4.79 -13.48
CA TRP A 73 13.16 -5.53 -12.51
C TRP A 73 12.38 -5.91 -11.23
N LEU A 74 11.21 -5.33 -11.00
CA LEU A 74 10.42 -5.58 -9.79
C LEU A 74 9.93 -7.03 -9.67
N PRO A 75 9.41 -7.69 -10.72
CA PRO A 75 9.03 -9.10 -10.64
C PRO A 75 10.21 -10.00 -10.26
N ALA A 76 11.40 -9.73 -10.80
CA ALA A 76 12.61 -10.48 -10.48
C ALA A 76 13.02 -10.29 -9.00
N LEU A 77 12.96 -9.05 -8.49
CA LEU A 77 13.22 -8.77 -7.08
C LEU A 77 12.19 -9.45 -6.16
N CYS A 78 10.90 -9.36 -6.50
CA CYS A 78 9.83 -9.98 -5.71
C CYS A 78 10.00 -11.50 -5.64
N ARG A 79 10.37 -12.15 -6.76
CA ARG A 79 10.65 -13.59 -6.80
C ARG A 79 11.85 -13.99 -5.95
N LYS A 80 12.92 -13.18 -5.95
CA LYS A 80 14.12 -13.41 -5.13
C LYS A 80 13.83 -13.31 -3.62
N MET A 81 12.94 -12.40 -3.24
CA MET A 81 12.56 -12.17 -1.83
C MET A 81 11.32 -12.95 -1.41
N GLU A 82 10.82 -13.87 -2.25
CA GLU A 82 9.61 -14.68 -2.03
C GLU A 82 8.32 -13.87 -1.74
N VAL A 83 8.29 -12.62 -2.20
CA VAL A 83 7.14 -11.73 -2.05
C VAL A 83 6.17 -11.95 -3.21
N PRO A 84 4.89 -12.26 -2.95
CA PRO A 84 3.90 -12.41 -4.01
C PRO A 84 3.63 -11.06 -4.68
N TYR A 85 3.58 -11.07 -6.01
CA TYR A 85 3.31 -9.88 -6.81
C TYR A 85 2.18 -10.14 -7.80
N CYS A 86 1.41 -9.11 -8.14
CA CYS A 86 0.42 -9.18 -9.20
C CYS A 86 0.56 -8.01 -10.18
N ILE A 87 0.34 -8.30 -11.46
CA ILE A 87 0.37 -7.30 -12.52
C ILE A 87 -1.07 -6.93 -12.85
N VAL A 88 -1.39 -5.64 -12.79
CA VAL A 88 -2.75 -5.13 -13.00
C VAL A 88 -2.79 -4.14 -14.15
N LYS A 89 -3.95 -4.12 -14.82
CA LYS A 89 -4.21 -3.17 -15.90
C LYS A 89 -4.63 -1.80 -15.33
N GLY A 90 -3.87 -0.75 -15.68
CA GLY A 90 -4.22 0.65 -15.46
C GLY A 90 -3.57 1.30 -14.23
N LYS A 91 -2.49 2.07 -14.46
CA LYS A 91 -1.79 2.90 -13.46
C LYS A 91 -2.67 4.00 -12.90
N SER A 92 -3.64 4.47 -13.69
CA SER A 92 -4.64 5.45 -13.27
C SER A 92 -5.52 4.90 -12.16
N ARG A 93 -5.94 3.63 -12.27
CA ARG A 93 -6.77 2.96 -11.25
C ARG A 93 -6.02 2.76 -9.95
N LEU A 94 -4.72 2.43 -10.01
CA LEU A 94 -3.86 2.39 -8.83
C LEU A 94 -3.67 3.78 -8.22
N GLY A 95 -3.50 4.81 -9.06
CA GLY A 95 -3.45 6.21 -8.64
C GLY A 95 -4.69 6.61 -7.84
N SER A 96 -5.89 6.27 -8.33
CA SER A 96 -7.15 6.59 -7.65
C SER A 96 -7.29 5.95 -6.26
N ILE A 97 -6.58 4.86 -5.98
CA ILE A 97 -6.57 4.24 -4.65
C ILE A 97 -5.75 5.08 -3.67
N VAL A 98 -4.67 5.71 -4.13
CA VAL A 98 -3.75 6.49 -3.28
C VAL A 98 -3.93 8.00 -3.41
N HIS A 99 -5.07 8.45 -3.94
CA HIS A 99 -5.38 9.86 -4.16
C HIS A 99 -4.32 10.57 -5.05
N LYS A 100 -3.84 9.86 -6.07
CA LYS A 100 -2.90 10.35 -7.10
C LYS A 100 -3.49 10.18 -8.50
N LYS A 101 -2.95 10.94 -9.47
CA LYS A 101 -3.31 10.78 -10.88
C LYS A 101 -2.89 9.40 -11.41
N THR A 102 -1.71 8.95 -11.01
CA THR A 102 -1.10 7.67 -11.43
C THR A 102 -0.28 7.09 -10.28
N ALA A 103 -0.21 5.75 -10.22
CA ALA A 103 0.73 5.04 -9.35
C ALA A 103 1.25 3.81 -10.10
N SER A 104 2.57 3.67 -10.18
CA SER A 104 3.22 2.55 -10.87
C SER A 104 3.23 1.27 -10.04
N VAL A 105 3.41 1.42 -8.72
CA VAL A 105 3.55 0.29 -7.79
C VAL A 105 2.86 0.61 -6.46
N LEU A 106 2.20 -0.40 -5.90
CA LEU A 106 1.60 -0.38 -4.57
C LEU A 106 2.05 -1.61 -3.78
N CYS A 107 2.09 -1.48 -2.46
CA CYS A 107 2.44 -2.56 -1.55
C CYS A 107 1.53 -2.55 -0.32
N LEU A 108 1.17 -3.74 0.14
CA LEU A 108 0.57 -3.96 1.46
C LEU A 108 1.63 -4.55 2.39
N THR A 109 1.80 -3.97 3.57
CA THR A 109 2.75 -4.46 4.60
C THR A 109 2.04 -5.24 5.69
N THR A 110 0.84 -4.80 6.07
CA THR A 110 0.04 -5.39 7.13
C THR A 110 -1.43 -5.33 6.74
N VAL A 111 -2.20 -6.28 7.24
CA VAL A 111 -3.63 -6.42 7.00
C VAL A 111 -4.30 -6.61 8.35
N LYS A 112 -5.49 -6.03 8.54
CA LYS A 112 -6.31 -6.25 9.75
C LYS A 112 -6.67 -7.72 9.86
N ASN A 113 -6.88 -8.18 11.10
CA ASN A 113 -7.17 -9.60 11.35
C ASN A 113 -8.45 -10.07 10.64
N GLU A 114 -9.45 -9.18 10.50
CA GLU A 114 -10.72 -9.43 9.82
C GLU A 114 -10.56 -9.72 8.32
N ASP A 115 -9.61 -9.05 7.65
CA ASP A 115 -9.41 -9.18 6.20
C ASP A 115 -8.35 -10.26 5.85
N LYS A 116 -7.74 -10.93 6.84
CA LYS A 116 -6.70 -11.94 6.60
C LYS A 116 -7.20 -13.11 5.77
N LEU A 117 -8.43 -13.56 5.99
CA LEU A 117 -9.02 -14.69 5.25
C LEU A 117 -9.21 -14.35 3.76
N GLU A 118 -9.71 -13.15 3.46
CA GLU A 118 -9.82 -12.66 2.07
C GLU A 118 -8.43 -12.48 1.45
N PHE A 119 -7.47 -11.99 2.22
CA PHE A 119 -6.11 -11.77 1.75
C PHE A 119 -5.39 -13.08 1.39
N SER A 120 -5.48 -14.11 2.23
CA SER A 120 -4.86 -15.42 1.94
C SER A 120 -5.41 -16.03 0.66
N LYS A 121 -6.72 -15.96 0.43
CA LYS A 121 -7.34 -16.43 -0.83
C LYS A 121 -6.79 -15.69 -2.05
N ILE A 122 -6.58 -14.38 -1.92
CA ILE A 122 -5.99 -13.56 -3.00
C ILE A 122 -4.52 -13.95 -3.21
N LEU A 123 -3.75 -14.21 -2.15
CA LEU A 123 -2.37 -14.65 -2.26
C LEU A 123 -2.24 -16.01 -2.94
N GLU A 124 -3.11 -16.96 -2.61
CA GLU A 124 -3.16 -18.27 -3.26
C GLU A 124 -3.49 -18.14 -4.76
N ALA A 125 -4.49 -17.33 -5.10
CA ALA A 125 -4.89 -17.08 -6.49
C ALA A 125 -3.84 -16.33 -7.33
N ILE A 126 -2.85 -15.69 -6.69
CA ILE A 126 -1.75 -14.98 -7.37
C ILE A 126 -0.50 -15.87 -7.48
N LYS A 127 -0.31 -16.81 -6.55
CA LYS A 127 0.81 -17.76 -6.55
C LYS A 127 0.54 -18.99 -7.41
N GLY A 128 -0.72 -19.36 -7.61
CA GLY A 128 -1.15 -20.41 -8.54
C GLY A 128 -1.15 -19.92 -9.98
#